data_AF-A0A7Z9ZZT5-F1
#
_entry.id   AF-A0A7Z9ZZT5-F1
#
_cell.length_a   1.000
_cell.length_b   1.000
_cell.length_c   1.000
_cell.angle_alpha   90.00
_cell.angle_beta   90.00
_cell.angle_gamma   90.00
#
_symmetry.space_group_name_H-M   'P 1'
#
loop_
_entity.id
_entity.type
_entity.pdbx_description
1 polymer ?
#
loop_
_entity_poly.entity_id
_entity_poly.type
_entity_poly.pdbx_seq_one_letter_code
_entity_poly.pdbx_strand_id
1 'polypeptide(L)'
;MLLVLLSLSATGPVKERAPEWRFSGLIQGRFEAGRRESTFHIRRVRFKVKASVGKRAGMLIQMCFDKGKAGLKDAVLVWKPSRWGVSIMVGQTKWNFGHHLRRSVGWHDFTMEKPKVVEEFFPGKRDRGLIVSGRLAKIGLMWDLGIWNGQGVASSFSSDPNNVKDLCLRIGNFLGKCYFGPAPRLHWQASAYIGKQHALSEGAPHFSNFAKVRYGLAVQYHFEPAPKRGYKVEG
;
A
#
# COMPACT_ATOMS: atom_id res chain seq x y z
N MET A 1 6.64 24.44 5.48
CA MET A 1 6.11 23.08 5.75
C MET A 1 7.17 22.32 6.54
N LEU A 2 6.88 21.94 7.79
CA LEU A 2 7.83 21.26 8.67
C LEU A 2 7.52 19.75 8.65
N LEU A 3 8.44 18.94 8.14
CA LEU A 3 8.36 17.47 8.20
C LEU A 3 9.17 17.03 9.43
N VAL A 4 8.49 16.70 10.53
CA VAL A 4 9.15 16.17 11.73
C VAL A 4 9.03 14.64 11.72
N LEU A 5 10.14 13.96 11.45
CA LEU A 5 10.28 12.51 11.56
C LEU A 5 10.90 12.19 12.93
N LEU A 6 10.07 11.89 13.92
CA LEU A 6 10.53 11.35 15.20
C LEU A 6 10.55 9.82 15.10
N SER A 7 11.74 9.23 15.21
CA SER A 7 11.97 7.79 15.27
C SER A 7 12.62 7.45 16.60
N LEU A 8 11.87 6.85 17.52
CA LEU A 8 12.39 6.29 18.75
C LEU A 8 12.59 4.78 18.55
N SER A 9 13.83 4.32 18.72
CA SER A 9 14.19 2.90 18.73
C SER A 9 14.66 2.56 20.15
N ALA A 10 14.03 1.58 20.78
CA ALA A 10 14.46 1.04 22.06
C ALA A 10 15.06 -0.35 21.84
N THR A 11 16.31 -0.55 22.23
CA THR A 11 17.04 -1.83 22.15
C THR A 11 17.45 -2.27 23.55
N GLY A 12 16.88 -3.36 24.07
CA GLY A 12 17.33 -4.04 25.29
C GLY A 12 18.14 -5.32 24.98
N PRO A 13 18.90 -5.89 25.95
CA PRO A 13 19.83 -6.99 25.69
C PRO A 13 19.16 -8.39 25.68
N VAL A 14 19.90 -9.32 25.05
CA VAL A 14 19.56 -10.60 24.40
C VAL A 14 19.12 -11.78 25.31
N LYS A 15 17.97 -12.42 25.00
CA LYS A 15 17.78 -13.86 24.66
C LYS A 15 16.28 -14.07 24.37
N GLU A 16 15.96 -14.56 23.18
CA GLU A 16 14.76 -14.19 22.38
C GLU A 16 14.90 -12.79 21.81
N ARG A 17 14.90 -12.66 20.47
CA ARG A 17 14.95 -11.34 19.85
C ARG A 17 13.63 -10.65 20.15
N ALA A 18 13.65 -9.77 21.16
CA ALA A 18 12.55 -8.89 21.47
C ALA A 18 12.05 -8.22 20.17
N PRO A 19 10.73 -8.03 20.04
CA PRO A 19 10.17 -7.35 18.88
C PRO A 19 10.80 -5.95 18.74
N GLU A 20 11.30 -5.65 17.55
CA GLU A 20 11.74 -4.30 17.20
C GLU A 20 10.50 -3.47 16.86
N TRP A 21 10.24 -2.44 17.67
CA TRP A 21 9.14 -1.51 17.47
C TRP A 21 9.63 -0.24 16.79
N ARG A 22 8.86 0.25 15.81
CA ARG A 22 9.08 1.54 15.16
C ARG A 22 7.79 2.32 15.12
N PHE A 23 7.83 3.50 15.72
CA PHE A 23 6.73 4.46 15.73
C PHE A 23 7.06 5.58 14.75
N SER A 24 6.07 5.98 13.96
CA SER A 24 6.24 7.07 12.99
C SER A 24 4.93 7.81 12.80
N GLY A 25 5.02 9.11 12.54
CA GLY A 25 3.87 9.98 12.37
C GLY A 25 3.99 10.87 11.15
N LEU A 26 2.87 11.42 10.71
CA LEU A 26 2.82 12.48 9.69
C LEU A 26 1.68 13.43 10.07
N ILE A 27 1.99 14.72 10.12
CA ILE A 27 0.98 15.80 10.22
C ILE A 27 1.10 16.62 8.95
N GLN A 28 -0.03 16.81 8.26
CA GLN A 28 -0.11 17.58 7.03
C GLN A 28 -1.15 18.69 7.20
N GLY A 29 -0.67 19.92 7.40
CA GLY A 29 -1.47 21.14 7.27
C GLY A 29 -1.62 21.54 5.80
N ARG A 30 -2.75 22.16 5.45
CA ARG A 30 -2.99 22.73 4.13
C ARG A 30 -3.56 24.12 4.29
N PHE A 31 -3.03 25.03 3.48
CA PHE A 31 -3.58 26.36 3.26
C PHE A 31 -4.13 26.40 1.85
N GLU A 32 -5.38 26.83 1.70
CA GLU A 32 -6.06 27.01 0.43
C GLU A 32 -6.51 28.47 0.34
N ALA A 33 -6.02 29.19 -0.67
CA ALA A 33 -6.42 30.57 -0.93
C ALA A 33 -7.38 30.59 -2.12
N GLY A 34 -8.62 31.03 -1.88
CA GLY A 34 -9.60 31.38 -2.90
C GLY A 34 -9.59 32.87 -3.19
N ARG A 35 -10.40 33.30 -4.17
CA ARG A 35 -10.51 34.73 -4.56
C ARG A 35 -11.08 35.65 -3.46
N ARG A 36 -11.80 35.10 -2.47
CA ARG A 36 -12.48 35.88 -1.41
C ARG A 36 -12.21 35.41 0.01
N GLU A 37 -11.75 34.17 0.18
CA GLU A 37 -11.49 33.58 1.49
C GLU A 37 -10.25 32.69 1.43
N SER A 38 -9.57 32.56 2.57
CA SER A 38 -8.45 31.64 2.74
C SER A 38 -8.72 30.73 3.92
N THR A 39 -8.49 29.44 3.74
CA THR A 39 -8.76 28.44 4.78
C THR A 39 -7.48 27.68 5.09
N PHE A 40 -7.11 27.68 6.38
CA PHE A 40 -6.12 26.74 6.91
C PHE A 40 -6.82 25.58 7.59
N HIS A 41 -6.43 24.35 7.27
CA HIS A 41 -6.92 23.17 7.96
C HIS A 41 -5.87 22.08 8.04
N ILE A 42 -5.95 21.24 9.08
CA ILE A 42 -5.18 20.01 9.15
C ILE A 42 -5.83 19.01 8.21
N ARG A 43 -5.19 18.75 7.07
CA ARG A 43 -5.69 17.79 6.09
C ARG A 43 -5.61 16.37 6.64
N ARG A 44 -4.45 15.98 7.18
CA ARG A 44 -4.18 14.61 7.62
C ARG A 44 -3.26 14.55 8.83
N VAL A 45 -3.62 13.71 9.79
CA VAL A 45 -2.72 13.20 10.82
C VAL A 45 -2.64 11.69 10.66
N ARG A 46 -1.44 11.12 10.64
CA ARG A 46 -1.23 9.68 10.57
C ARG A 46 -0.31 9.25 11.66
N PHE A 47 -0.65 8.12 12.24
CA PHE A 47 0.18 7.40 13.19
C PHE A 47 0.40 6.00 12.69
N LYS A 48 1.64 5.52 12.76
CA LYS A 48 2.05 4.26 12.18
C LYS A 48 2.97 3.53 13.15
N VAL A 49 2.56 2.34 13.53
CA VAL A 49 3.31 1.41 14.35
C VAL A 49 3.74 0.23 13.49
N LYS A 50 5.03 -0.07 13.50
CA LYS A 50 5.57 -1.30 12.95
C LYS A 50 6.21 -2.11 14.07
N ALA A 51 6.03 -3.41 14.05
CA ALA A 51 6.75 -4.34 14.90
C ALA A 51 7.39 -5.42 14.02
N SER A 52 8.57 -5.90 14.37
CA SER A 52 9.18 -7.05 13.71
C SER A 52 9.88 -7.98 14.68
N VAL A 53 9.64 -9.28 14.53
CA VAL A 53 10.33 -10.33 15.27
C VAL A 53 11.36 -10.96 14.34
N GLY A 54 12.59 -10.44 14.41
CA GLY A 54 13.67 -10.78 13.49
C GLY A 54 13.30 -10.54 12.02
N LYS A 55 13.70 -11.45 11.13
CA LYS A 55 13.39 -11.39 9.68
C LYS A 55 12.14 -12.20 9.30
N ARG A 56 11.49 -12.87 10.26
CA ARG A 56 10.46 -13.90 10.01
C ARG A 56 9.05 -13.39 10.14
N ALA A 57 8.79 -12.46 11.06
CA ALA A 57 7.45 -11.94 11.28
C ALA A 57 7.47 -10.43 11.48
N GLY A 58 6.39 -9.78 11.10
CA GLY A 58 6.19 -8.38 11.38
C GLY A 58 4.73 -7.99 11.35
N MET A 59 4.46 -6.81 11.89
CA MET A 59 3.14 -6.21 11.95
C MET A 59 3.24 -4.76 11.52
N LEU A 60 2.17 -4.25 10.91
CA LEU A 60 2.00 -2.84 10.61
C LEU A 60 0.58 -2.43 10.96
N ILE A 61 0.45 -1.43 11.82
CA ILE A 61 -0.81 -0.73 12.11
C ILE A 61 -0.63 0.73 11.71
N GLN A 62 -1.58 1.27 10.96
CA GLN A 62 -1.60 2.66 10.54
C GLN A 62 -2.98 3.26 10.74
N MET A 63 -3.08 4.23 11.64
CA MET A 63 -4.26 5.02 11.90
C MET A 63 -4.15 6.37 11.18
N CYS A 64 -5.29 6.93 10.80
CA CYS A 64 -5.35 8.22 10.12
C CYS A 64 -6.54 9.02 10.63
N PHE A 65 -6.32 10.30 10.83
CA PHE A 65 -7.34 11.31 11.00
C PHE A 65 -7.33 12.18 9.73
N ASP A 66 -8.38 12.13 8.92
CA ASP A 66 -8.50 12.88 7.66
C ASP A 66 -9.86 13.58 7.65
N LYS A 67 -9.87 14.90 7.40
CA LYS A 67 -11.10 15.73 7.38
C LYS A 67 -12.05 15.48 8.58
N GLY A 68 -11.50 15.43 9.79
CA GLY A 68 -12.29 15.25 11.01
C GLY A 68 -12.70 13.81 11.35
N LYS A 69 -12.36 12.81 10.52
CA LYS A 69 -12.71 11.40 10.75
C LYS A 69 -11.48 10.57 11.08
N ALA A 70 -11.53 9.88 12.21
CA ALA A 70 -10.57 8.84 12.56
C ALA A 70 -10.89 7.54 11.82
N GLY A 71 -9.86 6.82 11.39
CA GLY A 71 -10.05 5.52 10.77
C GLY A 71 -8.75 4.71 10.66
N LEU A 72 -8.92 3.40 10.63
CA LEU A 72 -7.85 2.45 10.37
C LEU A 72 -7.54 2.44 8.86
N LYS A 73 -6.28 2.73 8.49
CA LYS A 73 -5.82 2.64 7.10
C LYS A 73 -5.22 1.28 6.82
N ASP A 74 -4.19 0.89 7.54
CA ASP A 74 -3.49 -0.37 7.31
C ASP A 74 -3.42 -1.15 8.63
N ALA A 75 -3.69 -2.45 8.59
CA ALA A 75 -3.54 -3.37 9.71
C ALA A 75 -3.17 -4.74 9.14
N VAL A 76 -1.89 -5.07 9.15
CA VAL A 76 -1.38 -6.30 8.54
C VAL A 76 -0.40 -7.03 9.42
N LEU A 77 -0.43 -8.35 9.28
CA LEU A 77 0.59 -9.27 9.73
C LEU A 77 1.37 -9.76 8.50
N VAL A 78 2.69 -9.87 8.66
CA VAL A 78 3.61 -10.33 7.62
C VAL A 78 4.39 -11.51 8.18
N TRP A 79 4.42 -12.61 7.45
CA TRP A 79 5.20 -13.79 7.76
C TRP A 79 6.11 -14.14 6.60
N LYS A 80 7.38 -14.46 6.88
CA LYS A 80 8.43 -14.75 5.92
C LYS A 80 9.05 -16.10 6.28
N PRO A 81 8.53 -17.21 5.73
CA PRO A 81 9.14 -18.52 5.92
C PRO A 81 10.57 -18.49 5.37
N SER A 82 11.55 -18.84 6.21
CA SER A 82 12.96 -18.52 5.90
C SER A 82 13.58 -19.32 4.75
N ARG A 83 12.89 -20.36 4.25
CA ARG A 83 13.46 -21.28 3.25
C ARG A 83 13.16 -20.92 1.80
N TRP A 84 12.13 -20.12 1.51
CA TRP A 84 11.61 -20.05 0.13
C TRP A 84 11.67 -18.67 -0.53
N GLY A 85 12.20 -17.65 0.15
CA GLY A 85 12.20 -16.29 -0.40
C GLY A 85 10.78 -15.74 -0.64
N VAL A 86 9.80 -16.31 0.06
CA VAL A 86 8.38 -15.97 0.01
C VAL A 86 8.01 -15.15 1.25
N SER A 87 7.05 -14.25 1.09
CA SER A 87 6.43 -13.47 2.16
C SER A 87 4.92 -13.59 2.03
N ILE A 88 4.25 -13.93 3.12
CA ILE A 88 2.79 -13.95 3.23
C ILE A 88 2.40 -12.72 4.05
N MET A 89 1.41 -11.98 3.60
CA MET A 89 0.83 -10.82 4.29
C MET A 89 -0.67 -11.02 4.39
N VAL A 90 -1.24 -10.81 5.57
CA VAL A 90 -2.69 -10.93 5.81
C VAL A 90 -3.17 -9.69 6.54
N GLY A 91 -4.34 -9.20 6.16
CA GLY A 91 -5.06 -8.14 6.85
C GLY A 91 -5.56 -7.06 5.91
N GLN A 92 -5.71 -5.86 6.44
CA GLN A 92 -6.19 -4.70 5.70
C GLN A 92 -5.02 -3.89 5.15
N THR A 93 -4.91 -3.80 3.82
CA THR A 93 -3.85 -3.03 3.18
C THR A 93 -4.29 -2.56 1.80
N LYS A 94 -3.39 -1.86 1.10
CA LYS A 94 -3.61 -1.42 -0.26
C LYS A 94 -3.57 -2.59 -1.22
N TRP A 95 -4.41 -2.53 -2.24
CA TRP A 95 -4.37 -3.43 -3.39
C TRP A 95 -2.96 -3.53 -3.98
N ASN A 96 -2.56 -4.75 -4.38
CA ASN A 96 -1.29 -5.03 -5.04
C ASN A 96 -1.33 -4.74 -6.55
N PHE A 97 -2.17 -3.80 -7.00
CA PHE A 97 -2.34 -3.44 -8.40
C PHE A 97 -1.64 -2.12 -8.73
N GLY A 98 -0.68 -2.14 -9.66
CA GLY A 98 0.02 -0.92 -10.10
C GLY A 98 0.83 -0.21 -9.00
N HIS A 99 1.75 0.65 -9.44
CA HIS A 99 2.67 1.39 -8.59
C HIS A 99 1.97 2.53 -7.84
N HIS A 100 1.05 3.24 -8.50
CA HIS A 100 0.33 4.38 -7.90
C HIS A 100 -0.50 3.98 -6.67
N LEU A 101 -1.10 2.79 -6.63
CA LEU A 101 -1.84 2.35 -5.45
C LEU A 101 -0.88 2.08 -4.28
N ARG A 102 0.20 1.32 -4.50
CA ARG A 102 1.14 0.95 -3.42
C ARG A 102 1.96 2.11 -2.87
N ARG A 103 2.41 3.05 -3.72
CA ARG A 103 3.35 4.10 -3.31
C ARG A 103 2.87 4.88 -2.08
N SER A 104 3.79 5.13 -1.14
CA SER A 104 3.48 5.92 0.06
C SER A 104 3.18 7.36 -0.34
N VAL A 105 2.10 7.90 0.23
CA VAL A 105 1.59 9.27 -0.02
C VAL A 105 2.64 10.33 0.33
N GLY A 106 3.57 10.03 1.24
CA GLY A 106 4.56 10.99 1.75
C GLY A 106 5.60 11.47 0.73
N TRP A 107 5.77 10.77 -0.40
CA TRP A 107 6.81 11.09 -1.40
C TRP A 107 6.28 11.67 -2.71
N HIS A 108 4.97 11.63 -2.99
CA HIS A 108 4.45 11.98 -4.33
C HIS A 108 3.07 12.64 -4.37
N ASP A 109 2.29 12.66 -3.30
CA ASP A 109 0.91 13.19 -3.34
C ASP A 109 0.82 14.63 -2.82
N PHE A 110 1.87 15.45 -3.00
CA PHE A 110 1.81 16.86 -2.64
C PHE A 110 0.89 17.68 -3.56
N THR A 111 0.62 17.21 -4.78
CA THR A 111 -0.11 17.99 -5.79
C THR A 111 -1.13 17.22 -6.65
N MET A 112 -1.14 15.88 -6.66
CA MET A 112 -2.00 15.14 -7.59
C MET A 112 -2.97 14.18 -6.89
N GLU A 113 -4.25 14.33 -7.18
CA GLU A 113 -5.24 13.29 -6.93
C GLU A 113 -4.89 12.06 -7.76
N LYS A 114 -5.21 10.86 -7.25
CA LYS A 114 -4.95 9.64 -8.03
C LYS A 114 -5.90 9.62 -9.25
N PRO A 115 -5.50 8.99 -10.37
CA PRO A 115 -6.35 8.93 -11.55
C PRO A 115 -7.74 8.37 -11.21
N LYS A 116 -8.82 8.98 -11.73
CA LYS A 116 -10.21 8.56 -11.47
C LYS A 116 -10.45 7.06 -11.71
N VAL A 117 -9.77 6.48 -12.70
CA VAL A 117 -9.79 5.03 -12.99
C VAL A 117 -9.42 4.20 -11.75
N VAL A 118 -8.46 4.64 -10.95
CA VAL A 118 -8.06 3.92 -9.73
C VAL A 118 -9.15 3.96 -8.67
N GLU A 119 -9.91 5.05 -8.60
CA GLU A 119 -10.98 5.22 -7.60
C GLU A 119 -12.22 4.39 -7.95
N GLU A 120 -12.54 4.29 -9.24
CA GLU A 120 -13.67 3.51 -9.75
C GLU A 120 -13.45 2.00 -9.60
N PHE A 121 -12.27 1.49 -9.99
CA PHE A 121 -11.99 0.05 -9.98
C PHE A 121 -11.54 -0.48 -8.61
N PHE A 122 -11.01 0.39 -7.73
CA PHE A 122 -10.51 0.02 -6.41
C PHE A 122 -11.12 0.92 -5.32
N PRO A 123 -12.39 0.69 -4.95
CA PRO A 123 -13.09 1.51 -3.98
C PRO A 123 -12.32 1.56 -2.66
N GLY A 124 -12.08 2.76 -2.15
CA GLY A 124 -11.32 2.97 -0.90
C GLY A 124 -9.80 2.73 -0.99
N LYS A 125 -9.26 2.36 -2.16
CA LYS A 125 -7.82 2.10 -2.45
C LYS A 125 -7.20 0.99 -1.58
N ARG A 126 -7.99 0.33 -0.75
CA ARG A 126 -7.61 -0.63 0.28
C ARG A 126 -8.71 -1.65 0.45
N ASP A 127 -8.30 -2.84 0.86
CA ASP A 127 -9.21 -3.94 1.13
C ASP A 127 -8.58 -4.89 2.15
N ARG A 128 -9.36 -5.85 2.62
CA ARG A 128 -8.93 -6.95 3.49
C ARG A 128 -8.63 -8.15 2.61
N GLY A 129 -7.49 -8.78 2.86
CA GLY A 129 -7.06 -9.88 2.01
C GLY A 129 -5.77 -10.56 2.47
N LEU A 130 -5.29 -11.43 1.61
CA LEU A 130 -4.05 -12.16 1.74
C LEU A 130 -3.20 -11.90 0.50
N ILE A 131 -1.91 -11.63 0.71
CA ILE A 131 -0.93 -11.44 -0.36
C ILE A 131 0.21 -12.42 -0.14
N VAL A 132 0.57 -13.16 -1.18
CA VAL A 132 1.80 -13.94 -1.25
C VAL A 132 2.75 -13.25 -2.23
N SER A 133 3.93 -12.92 -1.76
CA SER A 133 4.97 -12.24 -2.51
C SER A 133 6.22 -13.08 -2.57
N GLY A 134 6.96 -13.01 -3.67
CA GLY A 134 8.25 -13.70 -3.81
C GLY A 134 9.24 -12.94 -4.67
N ARG A 135 10.51 -13.34 -4.56
CA ARG A 135 11.59 -12.82 -5.39
C ARG A 135 12.49 -13.94 -5.88
N LEU A 136 12.65 -14.03 -7.21
CA LEU A 136 13.63 -14.90 -7.86
C LEU A 136 14.93 -14.13 -8.03
N ALA A 137 15.81 -14.24 -7.02
CA ALA A 137 17.03 -13.42 -6.91
C ALA A 137 17.94 -13.51 -8.14
N LYS A 138 18.07 -14.70 -8.77
CA LYS A 138 18.95 -14.92 -9.92
C LYS A 138 18.59 -14.06 -11.14
N ILE A 139 17.30 -13.80 -11.34
CA ILE A 139 16.80 -13.08 -12.51
C ILE A 139 16.19 -11.71 -12.15
N GLY A 140 16.29 -11.29 -10.88
CA GLY A 140 15.73 -10.01 -10.41
C GLY A 140 14.19 -9.94 -10.39
N LEU A 141 13.49 -11.00 -10.80
CA LEU A 141 12.04 -11.05 -10.92
C LEU A 141 11.37 -11.03 -9.54
N MET A 142 10.37 -10.17 -9.39
CA MET A 142 9.50 -10.05 -8.24
C MET A 142 8.07 -10.33 -8.66
N TRP A 143 7.32 -11.00 -7.80
CA TRP A 143 5.92 -11.30 -8.03
C TRP A 143 5.10 -11.16 -6.76
N ASP A 144 3.82 -10.83 -6.93
CA ASP A 144 2.84 -10.76 -5.85
C ASP A 144 1.51 -11.32 -6.36
N LEU A 145 0.91 -12.21 -5.58
CA LEU A 145 -0.44 -12.72 -5.80
C LEU A 145 -1.29 -12.33 -4.58
N GLY A 146 -2.39 -11.62 -4.82
CA GLY A 146 -3.29 -11.13 -3.78
C GLY A 146 -4.70 -11.67 -3.98
N ILE A 147 -5.32 -12.12 -2.90
CA ILE A 147 -6.74 -12.45 -2.82
C ILE A 147 -7.40 -11.45 -1.89
N TRP A 148 -8.48 -10.85 -2.33
CA TRP A 148 -9.14 -9.70 -1.71
C TRP A 148 -10.62 -9.93 -1.55
N ASN A 149 -11.23 -9.21 -0.61
CA ASN A 149 -12.66 -9.32 -0.41
C ASN A 149 -13.50 -8.69 -1.53
N GLY A 150 -12.95 -7.71 -2.26
CA GLY A 150 -13.58 -7.03 -3.39
C GLY A 150 -14.48 -5.85 -3.04
N GLN A 151 -14.76 -5.62 -1.75
CA GLN A 151 -15.69 -4.60 -1.24
C GLN A 151 -15.02 -3.44 -0.52
N GLY A 152 -13.70 -3.50 -0.31
CA GLY A 152 -12.96 -2.47 0.40
C GLY A 152 -13.17 -2.51 1.92
N VAL A 153 -13.06 -1.34 2.58
CA VAL A 153 -12.99 -1.25 4.04
C VAL A 153 -14.19 -0.52 4.68
N ALA A 154 -15.34 -0.49 4.01
CA ALA A 154 -16.50 0.17 4.59
C ALA A 154 -16.95 -0.53 5.89
N SER A 155 -17.35 0.27 6.89
CA SER A 155 -17.78 -0.17 8.23
C SER A 155 -19.19 -0.78 8.25
N SER A 156 -19.92 -0.71 7.14
CA SER A 156 -21.29 -1.19 7.02
C SER A 156 -21.41 -2.71 6.83
N PHE A 157 -20.29 -3.44 6.79
CA PHE A 157 -20.26 -4.89 6.58
C PHE A 157 -19.87 -5.60 7.88
N SER A 158 -20.87 -6.04 8.64
CA SER A 158 -20.71 -6.86 9.85
C SER A 158 -20.49 -8.35 9.53
N SER A 159 -20.97 -8.80 8.37
CA SER A 159 -20.64 -10.08 7.73
C SER A 159 -20.03 -9.81 6.36
N ASP A 160 -19.18 -10.72 5.89
CA ASP A 160 -18.65 -10.68 4.52
C ASP A 160 -19.71 -11.24 3.57
N PRO A 161 -20.42 -10.38 2.84
CA PRO A 161 -21.52 -10.80 1.99
C PRO A 161 -21.04 -11.16 0.57
N ASN A 162 -19.74 -11.00 0.28
CA ASN A 162 -19.20 -11.33 -1.03
C ASN A 162 -18.65 -12.76 -1.05
N ASN A 163 -19.41 -13.68 -1.63
CA ASN A 163 -18.94 -15.05 -1.83
C ASN A 163 -17.88 -15.17 -2.93
N VAL A 164 -17.59 -14.12 -3.69
CA VAL A 164 -16.60 -14.12 -4.78
C VAL A 164 -15.39 -13.28 -4.39
N LYS A 165 -14.21 -13.90 -4.36
CA LYS A 165 -12.97 -13.19 -4.03
C LYS A 165 -12.30 -12.60 -5.27
N ASP A 166 -11.72 -11.44 -5.05
CA ASP A 166 -11.01 -10.68 -6.06
C ASP A 166 -9.55 -11.13 -6.09
N LEU A 167 -9.02 -11.40 -7.29
CA LEU A 167 -7.64 -11.85 -7.49
C LEU A 167 -6.84 -10.75 -8.17
N CYS A 168 -5.63 -10.50 -7.67
CA CYS A 168 -4.69 -9.59 -8.29
C CYS A 168 -3.30 -10.22 -8.39
N LEU A 169 -2.82 -10.34 -9.61
CA LEU A 169 -1.47 -10.79 -9.91
C LEU A 169 -0.60 -9.59 -10.27
N ARG A 170 0.65 -9.66 -9.87
CA ARG A 170 1.66 -8.72 -10.32
C ARG A 170 2.99 -9.39 -10.50
N ILE A 171 3.68 -8.98 -11.56
CA ILE A 171 5.05 -9.35 -11.85
C ILE A 171 5.84 -8.09 -12.17
N GLY A 172 7.12 -8.08 -11.88
CA GLY A 172 8.01 -7.00 -12.23
C GLY A 172 9.46 -7.41 -12.09
N ASN A 173 10.35 -6.60 -12.65
CA ASN A 173 11.77 -6.87 -12.58
C ASN A 173 12.56 -5.57 -12.41
N PHE A 174 13.65 -5.67 -11.67
CA PHE A 174 14.72 -4.68 -11.69
C PHE A 174 15.72 -5.09 -12.76
N LEU A 175 15.58 -4.52 -13.96
CA LEU A 175 16.61 -4.66 -14.97
C LEU A 175 17.82 -3.83 -14.52
N GLY A 176 18.89 -4.53 -14.18
CA GLY A 176 20.17 -3.93 -13.81
C GLY A 176 20.73 -3.03 -14.92
N LYS A 177 21.67 -2.15 -14.54
CA LYS A 177 22.37 -1.13 -15.35
C LYS A 177 22.16 -1.27 -16.86
N CYS A 178 21.38 -0.36 -17.45
CA CYS A 178 21.42 -0.17 -18.91
C CYS A 178 22.85 0.24 -19.29
N TYR A 179 23.39 -0.32 -20.36
CA TYR A 179 24.83 -0.41 -20.67
C TYR A 179 25.58 0.91 -21.00
N PHE A 180 25.11 2.07 -20.53
CA PHE A 180 25.76 3.37 -20.78
C PHE A 180 25.90 4.18 -19.48
N GLY A 181 27.07 4.10 -18.82
CA GLY A 181 27.46 5.01 -17.73
C GLY A 181 26.84 4.72 -16.34
N PRO A 182 26.77 5.70 -15.41
CA PRO A 182 25.99 5.61 -14.18
C PRO A 182 24.50 5.60 -14.52
N ALA A 183 24.07 4.50 -15.15
CA ALA A 183 22.81 4.43 -15.84
C ALA A 183 21.65 4.31 -14.86
N PRO A 184 20.50 4.93 -15.19
CA PRO A 184 19.29 4.78 -14.42
C PRO A 184 18.89 3.30 -14.35
N ARG A 185 18.37 2.87 -13.20
CA ARG A 185 17.84 1.50 -13.06
C ARG A 185 16.44 1.49 -13.64
N LEU A 186 16.21 0.63 -14.63
CA LEU A 186 14.89 0.42 -15.19
C LEU A 186 14.14 -0.60 -14.33
N HIS A 187 13.05 -0.16 -13.72
CA HIS A 187 12.11 -1.04 -13.06
C HIS A 187 10.83 -1.12 -13.88
N TRP A 188 10.46 -2.30 -14.33
CA TRP A 188 9.19 -2.53 -15.02
C TRP A 188 8.27 -3.40 -14.17
N GLN A 189 6.97 -3.20 -14.36
CA GLN A 189 5.94 -3.91 -13.63
C GLN A 189 4.69 -4.08 -14.48
N ALA A 190 4.11 -5.27 -14.45
CA ALA A 190 2.81 -5.58 -15.02
C ALA A 190 1.90 -6.12 -13.92
N SER A 191 0.68 -5.59 -13.81
CA SER A 191 -0.34 -6.04 -12.87
C SER A 191 -1.61 -6.41 -13.61
N ALA A 192 -2.22 -7.53 -13.24
CA ALA A 192 -3.52 -7.96 -13.71
C ALA A 192 -4.46 -8.11 -12.51
N TYR A 193 -5.74 -7.84 -12.74
CA TYR A 193 -6.77 -7.94 -11.73
C TYR A 193 -8.04 -8.53 -12.35
N ILE A 194 -8.69 -9.43 -11.61
CA ILE A 194 -10.00 -9.98 -11.92
C ILE A 194 -10.83 -10.01 -10.64
N GLY A 195 -12.08 -9.59 -10.72
CA GLY A 195 -12.97 -9.59 -9.57
C GLY A 195 -14.43 -9.42 -9.92
N LYS A 196 -15.30 -9.56 -8.91
CA LYS A 196 -16.73 -9.29 -9.06
C LYS A 196 -17.16 -8.32 -7.96
N GLN A 197 -17.80 -7.24 -8.36
CA GLN A 197 -18.39 -6.28 -7.43
C GLN A 197 -19.91 -6.48 -7.43
N HIS A 198 -20.47 -6.64 -6.23
CA HIS A 198 -21.89 -6.49 -6.02
C HIS A 198 -22.20 -5.02 -5.80
N ALA A 199 -23.10 -4.45 -6.61
CA ALA A 199 -23.52 -3.07 -6.44
C ALA A 199 -24.46 -2.96 -5.22
N LEU A 200 -24.08 -2.11 -4.26
CA LEU A 200 -25.01 -1.55 -3.29
C LEU A 200 -25.89 -0.55 -4.04
N SER A 201 -27.19 -0.80 -4.11
CA SER A 201 -28.13 0.27 -4.47
C SER A 201 -28.22 1.21 -3.26
N GLU A 202 -28.09 2.51 -3.50
CA GLU A 202 -28.26 3.52 -2.45
C GLU A 202 -29.63 3.31 -1.78
N GLY A 203 -29.63 3.06 -0.45
CA GLY A 203 -30.85 2.82 0.32
C GLY A 203 -31.38 1.37 0.41
N ALA A 204 -30.73 0.38 -0.22
CA ALA A 204 -31.19 -1.01 -0.14
C ALA A 204 -30.46 -1.81 0.97
N PRO A 205 -31.17 -2.54 1.85
CA PRO A 205 -30.58 -3.42 2.88
C PRO A 205 -29.97 -4.70 2.30
N HIS A 206 -30.16 -4.97 1.00
CA HIS A 206 -29.70 -6.18 0.31
C HIS A 206 -28.95 -5.84 -0.97
N PHE A 207 -27.99 -6.69 -1.33
CA PHE A 207 -27.23 -6.59 -2.58
C PHE A 207 -28.16 -6.65 -3.77
N SER A 208 -27.94 -5.78 -4.76
CA SER A 208 -28.50 -6.05 -6.08
C SER A 208 -27.77 -7.27 -6.67
N ASN A 209 -28.50 -8.20 -7.27
CA ASN A 209 -27.96 -9.43 -7.88
C ASN A 209 -27.06 -9.17 -9.11
N PHE A 210 -26.71 -7.92 -9.41
CA PHE A 210 -25.82 -7.57 -10.50
C PHE A 210 -24.37 -7.76 -10.08
N ALA A 211 -23.80 -8.90 -10.47
CA ALA A 211 -22.36 -9.16 -10.38
C ALA A 211 -21.64 -8.50 -11.56
N LYS A 212 -21.06 -7.32 -11.33
CA LYS A 212 -20.21 -6.67 -12.36
C LYS A 212 -18.82 -7.29 -12.31
N VAL A 213 -18.45 -8.03 -13.35
CA VAL A 213 -17.09 -8.55 -13.51
C VAL A 213 -16.16 -7.39 -13.86
N ARG A 214 -15.04 -7.28 -13.15
CA ARG A 214 -14.03 -6.24 -13.33
C ARG A 214 -12.72 -6.90 -13.77
N TYR A 215 -12.09 -6.33 -14.79
CA TYR A 215 -10.76 -6.69 -15.25
C TYR A 215 -9.90 -5.45 -15.29
N GLY A 216 -8.62 -5.57 -14.94
CA GLY A 216 -7.67 -4.48 -15.02
C GLY A 216 -6.30 -4.97 -15.45
N LEU A 217 -5.65 -4.24 -16.35
CA LEU A 217 -4.27 -4.44 -16.74
C LEU A 217 -3.52 -3.12 -16.54
N ALA A 218 -2.34 -3.17 -15.92
CA ALA A 218 -1.47 -2.02 -15.79
C ALA A 218 -0.03 -2.41 -16.11
N VAL A 219 0.60 -1.70 -17.03
CA VAL A 219 2.04 -1.81 -17.34
C VAL A 219 2.70 -0.50 -16.99
N GLN A 220 3.81 -0.56 -16.28
CA GLN A 220 4.52 0.60 -15.79
C GLN A 220 6.02 0.38 -15.89
N TYR A 221 6.74 1.46 -16.18
CA TYR A 221 8.18 1.52 -16.13
C TYR A 221 8.61 2.78 -15.37
N HIS A 222 9.73 2.69 -14.66
CA HIS A 222 10.30 3.79 -13.92
C HIS A 222 11.82 3.74 -14.04
N PHE A 223 12.41 4.91 -14.28
CA PHE A 223 13.85 5.10 -14.26
C PHE A 223 14.24 5.68 -12.90
N GLU A 224 14.92 4.88 -12.08
CA GLU A 224 15.57 5.41 -10.88
C GLU A 224 16.85 6.13 -11.30
N PRO A 225 17.00 7.44 -11.02
CA PRO A 225 18.29 8.09 -11.21
C PRO A 225 19.35 7.36 -10.38
N ALA A 226 20.54 7.16 -10.95
CA ALA A 226 21.63 6.50 -10.24
C ALA A 226 21.85 7.18 -8.89
N PRO A 227 22.01 6.42 -7.79
CA PRO A 227 22.24 7.02 -6.49
C PRO A 227 23.49 7.90 -6.58
N LYS A 228 23.31 9.22 -6.38
CA LYS A 228 24.45 10.12 -6.18
C LYS A 228 25.26 9.53 -5.02
N ARG A 229 26.58 9.36 -5.22
CA ARG A 229 27.54 8.88 -4.21
C ARG A 229 27.20 9.55 -2.86
N GLY A 230 26.72 8.77 -1.90
CA GLY A 230 26.37 9.27 -0.55
C GLY A 230 24.95 8.97 -0.05
N TYR A 231 23.97 8.65 -0.91
CA TYR A 231 22.60 8.36 -0.45
C TYR A 231 22.29 6.86 -0.44
N LYS A 232 22.23 6.26 0.76
CA LYS A 232 21.64 4.93 0.97
C LYS A 232 20.12 5.04 0.84
N VAL A 233 19.56 4.38 -0.17
CA VAL A 233 18.12 4.13 -0.25
C VAL A 233 17.83 2.87 0.56
N GLU A 234 17.28 3.02 1.76
CA GLU A 234 16.73 1.89 2.52
C GLU A 234 15.39 1.47 1.89
N GLY A 235 15.25 0.16 1.63
CA GLY A 235 14.21 -0.43 0.78
C GLY A 235 12.82 -0.59 1.40
#